data_AF-A0A2M8C4L4-F1
#
_entry.id   AF-A0A2M8C4L4-F1
#
_cell.length_a   1.000
_cell.length_b   1.000
_cell.length_c   1.000
_cell.angle_alpha   90.00
_cell.angle_beta   90.00
_cell.angle_gamma   90.00
#
_symmetry.space_group_name_H-M   'P 1'
#
loop_
_entity.id
_entity.type
_entity.pdbx_description
1 polymer ?
#
loop_
_entity_poly.entity_id
_entity_poly.type
_entity_poly.pdbx_seq_one_letter_code
_entity_poly.pdbx_strand_id
1 'polypeptide(L)'
;MRSKKLSKKGIQNILDNCLERMLQGESIEDCLTTYPEQARELEPLLEICSAIRQSSLVIRPAFEFKERVRSQLQGMLVAKAEPKRAKVPIWHRRWVVALASVLVIFIAGIGTVVASLNTLPGESLYRVKLASEEIRLTLSFSDLNKAKLYIQFAQRRTAEMAETARQGNGDKTFLLAEKAASNVEQLGRILEEAKTRQANGPKLLAPSPPPTPFTSEETEAYGEIAKGDKGELATMLSHSRTRNLDKLQAALDKAPEELKPYLEQAIKNIARNYDRTISIIES
;
A
#
# COMPACT_ATOMS: atom_id res chain seq x y z
N MET A 1 14.78 -57.23 -39.28
CA MET A 1 14.08 -56.07 -38.67
C MET A 1 14.73 -55.78 -37.32
N ARG A 2 15.32 -54.59 -37.14
CA ARG A 2 16.02 -54.21 -35.89
C ARG A 2 14.99 -53.80 -34.84
N SER A 3 14.84 -54.61 -33.79
CA SER A 3 14.06 -54.25 -32.60
C SER A 3 14.71 -53.03 -31.92
N LYS A 4 14.02 -51.89 -31.90
CA LYS A 4 14.45 -50.70 -31.13
C LYS A 4 14.27 -51.03 -29.65
N LYS A 5 15.35 -51.40 -28.97
CA LYS A 5 15.36 -51.60 -27.52
C LYS A 5 15.07 -50.26 -26.84
N LEU A 6 13.86 -50.11 -26.27
CA LEU A 6 13.49 -48.93 -25.48
C LEU A 6 14.27 -48.93 -24.17
N SER A 7 14.59 -47.73 -23.68
CA SER A 7 15.17 -47.55 -22.34
C SER A 7 14.23 -48.12 -21.27
N LYS A 8 14.78 -48.56 -20.14
CA LYS A 8 14.03 -49.05 -18.96
C LYS A 8 12.91 -48.09 -18.53
N LYS A 9 13.10 -46.79 -18.72
CA LYS A 9 12.10 -45.77 -18.41
C LYS A 9 10.95 -45.72 -19.43
N GLY A 10 11.23 -46.05 -20.69
CA GLY A 10 10.22 -46.11 -21.76
C GLY A 10 9.28 -47.30 -21.60
N ILE A 11 9.80 -48.48 -21.26
CA ILE A 11 8.96 -49.67 -21.01
C ILE A 11 8.08 -49.48 -19.76
N GLN A 12 8.58 -48.81 -18.72
CA GLN A 12 7.80 -48.48 -17.51
C GLN A 12 6.61 -47.58 -17.83
N ASN A 13 6.82 -46.50 -18.59
CA ASN A 13 5.73 -45.60 -18.97
C ASN A 13 4.65 -46.31 -19.81
N ILE A 14 5.05 -47.22 -20.70
CA ILE A 14 4.10 -48.01 -21.50
C ILE A 14 3.34 -48.99 -20.61
N LEU A 15 4.03 -49.66 -19.69
CA LEU A 15 3.40 -50.54 -18.71
C LEU A 15 2.39 -49.79 -17.83
N ASP A 16 2.74 -48.61 -17.31
CA ASP A 16 1.85 -47.79 -16.49
C ASP A 16 0.58 -47.39 -17.26
N ASN A 17 0.72 -47.03 -18.54
CA ASN A 17 -0.41 -46.72 -19.42
C ASN A 17 -1.32 -47.94 -19.64
N CYS A 18 -0.73 -49.12 -19.92
CA CYS A 18 -1.48 -50.37 -20.05
C CYS A 18 -2.20 -50.73 -18.74
N LEU A 19 -1.59 -50.51 -17.57
CA LEU A 19 -2.21 -50.75 -16.27
C LEU A 19 -3.41 -49.83 -16.01
N GLU A 20 -3.31 -48.55 -16.37
CA GLU A 20 -4.42 -47.59 -16.25
C GLU A 20 -5.61 -47.97 -17.14
N ARG A 21 -5.34 -48.41 -18.38
CA ARG A 21 -6.36 -48.91 -19.32
C ARG A 21 -6.98 -50.23 -18.86
N MET A 22 -6.19 -51.14 -18.31
CA MET A 22 -6.70 -52.37 -17.70
C MET A 22 -7.57 -52.10 -16.47
N LEU A 23 -7.29 -51.04 -15.70
CA LEU A 23 -8.18 -50.60 -14.61
C LEU A 23 -9.53 -50.13 -15.12
N GLN A 24 -9.58 -49.55 -16.33
CA GLN A 24 -10.80 -49.11 -17.01
C GLN A 24 -11.57 -50.25 -17.69
N GLY A 25 -11.01 -51.47 -17.74
CA GLY A 25 -11.69 -52.69 -18.20
C GLY A 25 -11.18 -53.28 -19.52
N GLU A 26 -10.09 -52.76 -20.07
CA GLU A 26 -9.48 -53.26 -21.30
C GLU A 26 -8.66 -54.54 -21.06
N SER A 27 -8.59 -55.44 -22.06
CA SER A 27 -7.88 -56.71 -21.94
C SER A 27 -6.37 -56.58 -22.20
N ILE A 28 -5.61 -57.62 -21.82
CA ILE A 28 -4.15 -57.65 -22.02
C ILE A 28 -3.83 -57.67 -23.52
N GLU A 29 -4.60 -58.42 -24.30
CA GLU A 29 -4.45 -58.59 -25.75
C GLU A 29 -4.65 -57.27 -26.50
N ASP A 30 -5.63 -56.46 -26.08
CA ASP A 30 -5.90 -55.13 -26.64
C ASP A 30 -4.73 -54.15 -26.38
N CYS A 31 -4.15 -54.23 -25.19
CA CYS A 31 -2.96 -53.48 -24.83
C CYS A 31 -1.72 -53.92 -25.64
N LEU A 32 -1.52 -55.22 -25.86
CA LEU A 32 -0.42 -55.75 -26.66
C LEU A 32 -0.55 -55.42 -28.16
N THR A 33 -1.78 -55.34 -28.67
CA THR A 33 -2.08 -54.91 -30.04
C THR A 33 -1.73 -53.44 -30.27
N THR A 34 -1.88 -52.61 -29.22
CA THR A 34 -1.49 -51.19 -29.28
C THR A 34 0.05 -51.02 -29.36
N TYR A 35 0.83 -51.96 -28.82
CA TYR A 35 2.29 -51.90 -28.73
C TYR A 35 2.99 -53.16 -29.28
N PRO A 36 2.87 -53.47 -30.59
CA PRO A 36 3.31 -54.74 -31.17
C PRO A 36 4.83 -54.93 -31.17
N GLU A 37 5.61 -53.84 -31.17
CA GLU A 37 7.08 -53.93 -31.14
C GLU A 37 7.62 -54.31 -29.75
N GLN A 38 6.85 -54.06 -28.68
CA GLN A 38 7.24 -54.26 -27.29
C GLN A 38 6.49 -55.43 -26.64
N ALA A 39 5.57 -56.07 -27.38
CA ALA A 39 4.69 -57.12 -26.87
C ALA A 39 5.45 -58.24 -26.14
N ARG A 40 6.59 -58.70 -26.70
CA ARG A 40 7.42 -59.75 -26.09
C ARG A 40 8.01 -59.39 -24.72
N GLU A 41 8.23 -58.12 -24.42
CA GLU A 41 8.75 -57.67 -23.12
C GLU A 41 7.62 -57.27 -22.14
N LEU A 42 6.47 -56.83 -22.66
CA LEU A 42 5.32 -56.37 -21.86
C LEU A 42 4.42 -57.51 -21.38
N GLU A 43 4.20 -58.53 -22.21
CA GLU A 43 3.34 -59.68 -21.94
C GLU A 43 3.57 -60.29 -20.54
N PRO A 44 4.80 -60.71 -20.16
CA PRO A 44 5.02 -61.31 -18.85
C PRO A 44 4.79 -60.33 -17.68
N LEU A 45 5.03 -59.03 -17.88
CA LEU A 45 4.82 -58.02 -16.84
C LEU A 45 3.33 -57.78 -16.59
N LEU A 46 2.53 -57.74 -17.65
CA LEU A 46 1.08 -57.56 -17.57
C LEU A 46 0.38 -58.79 -16.98
N GLU A 47 0.84 -60.00 -17.31
CA GLU A 47 0.33 -61.23 -16.70
C GLU A 47 0.54 -61.26 -15.18
N ILE A 48 1.72 -60.86 -14.70
CA ILE A 48 2.02 -60.78 -13.26
C ILE A 48 1.09 -59.78 -12.57
N CYS A 49 0.93 -58.57 -13.14
CA CYS A 49 0.04 -57.56 -12.60
C CYS A 49 -1.42 -58.02 -12.58
N SER A 50 -1.87 -58.72 -13.62
CA SER A 50 -3.20 -59.33 -13.70
C SER A 50 -3.41 -60.41 -12.64
N ALA A 51 -2.44 -61.30 -12.44
CA ALA A 51 -2.50 -62.35 -11.41
C ALA A 51 -2.56 -61.76 -9.99
N ILE A 52 -1.79 -60.70 -9.72
CA ILE A 52 -1.86 -59.97 -8.44
C ILE A 52 -3.23 -59.32 -8.25
N ARG A 53 -3.79 -58.71 -9.30
CA ARG A 53 -5.13 -58.09 -9.25
C ARG A 53 -6.24 -59.11 -8.99
N GLN A 54 -6.23 -60.25 -9.69
CA GLN A 54 -7.20 -61.32 -9.45
C GLN A 54 -7.10 -61.86 -8.03
N SER A 55 -5.87 -61.96 -7.50
CA SER A 55 -5.63 -62.37 -6.10
C SER A 55 -6.07 -61.31 -5.09
N SER A 56 -5.92 -60.01 -5.39
CA SER A 56 -6.29 -58.92 -4.47
C SER A 56 -7.79 -58.69 -4.39
N LEU A 57 -8.56 -59.03 -5.43
CA LEU A 57 -10.03 -59.04 -5.38
C LEU A 57 -10.59 -60.04 -4.35
N VAL A 58 -9.80 -61.05 -3.96
CA VAL A 58 -10.12 -62.01 -2.88
C VAL A 58 -9.83 -61.40 -1.50
N ILE A 59 -8.91 -60.45 -1.40
CA ILE A 59 -8.55 -59.76 -0.15
C ILE A 59 -9.51 -58.58 0.07
N ARG A 60 -10.76 -58.88 0.42
CA ARG A 60 -11.65 -57.86 1.00
C ARG A 60 -11.09 -57.47 2.38
N PRO A 61 -10.79 -56.18 2.65
CA PRO A 61 -10.37 -55.79 3.99
C PRO A 61 -11.49 -56.16 4.97
N ALA A 62 -11.12 -56.90 6.03
CA ALA A 62 -12.07 -57.34 7.05
C ALA A 62 -12.86 -56.14 7.59
N PHE A 63 -14.18 -56.30 7.76
CA PHE A 63 -15.09 -55.25 8.23
C PHE A 63 -14.56 -54.56 9.51
N GLU A 64 -13.90 -55.31 10.39
CA GLU A 64 -13.30 -54.81 11.62
C GLU A 64 -12.15 -53.81 11.41
N PHE A 65 -11.37 -53.94 10.33
CA PHE A 65 -10.31 -52.97 10.01
C PHE A 65 -10.91 -51.65 9.54
N LYS A 66 -11.98 -51.70 8.74
CA LYS A 66 -12.69 -50.51 8.27
C LYS A 66 -13.37 -49.77 9.42
N GLU A 67 -14.00 -50.50 10.35
CA GLU A 67 -14.57 -49.96 11.59
C GLU A 67 -13.50 -49.32 12.48
N ARG A 68 -12.34 -49.98 12.66
CA ARG A 68 -11.22 -49.46 13.47
C ARG A 68 -10.59 -48.20 12.86
N VAL A 69 -10.43 -48.15 11.55
CA VAL A 69 -9.94 -46.94 10.86
C VAL A 69 -10.98 -45.82 10.98
N ARG A 70 -12.27 -46.13 10.85
CA ARG A 70 -13.35 -45.14 10.97
C ARG A 70 -13.43 -44.54 12.37
N SER A 71 -13.29 -45.37 13.42
CA SER A 71 -13.31 -44.90 14.81
C SER A 71 -12.06 -44.07 15.16
N GLN A 72 -10.88 -44.46 14.67
CA GLN A 72 -9.66 -43.65 14.85
C GLN A 72 -9.74 -42.32 14.11
N LEU A 73 -10.29 -42.29 12.89
CA LEU A 73 -10.48 -41.06 12.13
C LEU A 73 -11.47 -40.12 12.83
N GLN A 74 -12.58 -40.66 13.33
CA GLN A 74 -13.56 -39.89 14.13
C GLN A 74 -12.93 -39.36 15.42
N GLY A 75 -12.10 -40.15 16.10
CA GLY A 75 -11.35 -39.70 17.28
C GLY A 75 -10.41 -38.53 16.99
N MET A 76 -9.71 -38.54 15.86
CA MET A 76 -8.86 -37.41 15.44
C MET A 76 -9.67 -36.17 15.04
N LEU A 77 -10.85 -36.35 14.43
CA LEU A 77 -11.73 -35.25 14.06
C LEU A 77 -12.37 -34.60 15.30
N VAL A 78 -12.82 -35.39 16.27
CA VAL A 78 -13.39 -34.89 17.54
C VAL A 78 -12.31 -34.26 18.43
N ALA A 79 -11.11 -34.83 18.50
CA ALA A 79 -9.98 -34.24 19.22
C ALA A 79 -9.47 -32.92 18.61
N LYS A 80 -9.75 -32.68 17.32
CA LYS A 80 -9.47 -31.41 16.62
C LYS A 80 -10.65 -30.43 16.65
N ALA A 81 -11.87 -30.92 16.93
CA ALA A 81 -13.10 -30.14 17.06
C ALA A 81 -13.41 -29.70 18.50
N GLU A 82 -12.57 -30.02 19.47
CA GLU A 82 -12.55 -29.32 20.76
C GLU A 82 -12.03 -27.89 20.51
N PRO A 83 -12.86 -26.83 20.61
CA PRO A 83 -12.32 -25.50 20.69
C PRO A 83 -11.55 -25.44 22.00
N LYS A 84 -10.22 -25.57 21.95
CA LYS A 84 -9.37 -25.07 23.02
C LYS A 84 -9.72 -23.60 23.15
N ARG A 85 -10.65 -23.26 24.05
CA ARG A 85 -10.88 -21.89 24.50
C ARG A 85 -9.53 -21.45 25.03
N ALA A 86 -8.77 -20.76 24.18
CA ALA A 86 -7.54 -20.14 24.60
C ALA A 86 -7.92 -19.24 25.77
N LYS A 87 -7.50 -19.63 26.98
CA LYS A 87 -7.65 -18.79 28.16
C LYS A 87 -6.71 -17.62 27.95
N VAL A 88 -7.16 -16.62 27.19
CA VAL A 88 -6.47 -15.33 27.08
C VAL A 88 -6.30 -14.83 28.51
N PRO A 89 -5.07 -14.61 28.98
CA PRO A 89 -4.85 -14.21 30.35
C PRO A 89 -5.61 -12.90 30.60
N ILE A 90 -6.29 -12.84 31.74
CA ILE A 90 -7.17 -11.73 32.12
C ILE A 90 -6.44 -10.38 32.03
N TRP A 91 -5.11 -10.39 32.21
CA TRP A 91 -4.25 -9.23 32.00
C TRP A 91 -4.28 -8.74 30.55
N HIS A 92 -4.02 -9.57 29.53
CA HIS A 92 -4.13 -9.16 28.12
C HIS A 92 -5.55 -8.69 27.76
N ARG A 93 -6.59 -9.31 28.30
CA ARG A 93 -7.98 -8.84 28.12
C ARG A 93 -8.20 -7.45 28.71
N ARG A 94 -7.58 -7.13 29.87
CA ARG A 94 -7.67 -5.81 30.51
C ARG A 94 -6.93 -4.73 29.71
N TRP A 95 -5.77 -5.03 29.14
CA TRP A 95 -5.06 -4.07 28.28
C TRP A 95 -5.75 -3.86 26.93
N VAL A 96 -6.31 -4.91 26.33
CA VAL A 96 -7.07 -4.78 25.08
C VAL A 96 -8.35 -3.98 25.31
N VAL A 97 -9.06 -4.19 26.42
CA VAL A 97 -10.24 -3.39 26.78
C VAL A 97 -9.85 -1.95 27.13
N ALA A 98 -8.74 -1.73 27.86
CA ALA A 98 -8.24 -0.40 28.14
C ALA A 98 -7.87 0.34 26.85
N LEU A 99 -7.12 -0.30 25.95
CA LEU A 99 -6.73 0.27 24.67
C LEU A 99 -7.93 0.52 23.77
N ALA A 100 -8.90 -0.40 23.70
CA ALA A 100 -10.15 -0.21 22.96
C ALA A 100 -10.98 0.94 23.56
N SER A 101 -11.04 1.06 24.89
CA SER A 101 -11.76 2.15 25.54
C SER A 101 -11.09 3.51 25.30
N VAL A 102 -9.75 3.58 25.35
CA VAL A 102 -9.00 4.78 24.98
C VAL A 102 -9.23 5.12 23.51
N LEU A 103 -9.19 4.13 22.61
CA LEU A 103 -9.44 4.33 21.18
C LEU A 103 -10.87 4.81 20.93
N VAL A 104 -11.88 4.26 21.60
CA VAL A 104 -13.28 4.70 21.51
C VAL A 104 -13.43 6.11 22.08
N ILE A 105 -12.78 6.46 23.19
CA ILE A 105 -12.76 7.83 23.74
C ILE A 105 -12.05 8.79 22.79
N PHE A 106 -10.97 8.36 22.15
CA PHE A 106 -10.23 9.15 21.17
C PHE A 106 -11.08 9.40 19.92
N ILE A 107 -11.72 8.35 19.38
CA ILE A 107 -12.63 8.44 18.23
C ILE A 107 -13.88 9.26 18.58
N ALA A 108 -14.46 9.08 19.77
CA ALA A 108 -15.59 9.87 20.25
C ALA A 108 -15.21 11.35 20.49
N GLY A 109 -14.00 11.61 20.96
CA GLY A 109 -13.44 12.95 21.12
C GLY A 109 -13.12 13.65 19.79
N ILE A 110 -12.85 12.88 18.73
CA ILE A 110 -12.71 13.38 17.35
C ILE A 110 -14.09 13.67 16.72
N GLY A 111 -15.13 12.91 17.10
CA GLY A 111 -16.48 13.00 16.53
C GLY A 111 -17.24 14.32 16.78
N THR A 112 -16.94 15.04 17.86
CA THR A 112 -17.53 16.37 18.14
C THR A 112 -16.83 17.52 17.42
N VAL A 113 -15.79 17.24 16.63
CA VAL A 113 -14.84 18.22 16.08
C VAL A 113 -15.04 18.40 14.56
N VAL A 114 -16.08 17.82 13.97
CA VAL A 114 -16.35 17.95 12.52
C VAL A 114 -16.84 19.36 12.12
N ALA A 115 -17.11 20.24 13.09
CA ALA A 115 -17.29 21.68 12.86
C ALA A 115 -15.96 22.48 12.83
N SER A 116 -14.80 21.89 13.16
CA SER A 116 -13.56 22.62 13.45
C SER A 116 -12.60 22.78 12.27
N LEU A 117 -13.02 22.51 11.04
CA LEU A 117 -12.16 22.75 9.87
C LEU A 117 -11.86 24.26 9.68
N ASN A 118 -12.69 25.13 10.27
CA ASN A 118 -12.58 26.60 10.20
C ASN A 118 -11.97 27.24 11.46
N THR A 119 -11.17 26.52 12.26
CA THR A 119 -10.57 27.14 13.46
C THR A 119 -9.52 28.19 13.08
N LEU A 120 -9.64 29.41 13.61
CA LEU A 120 -8.69 30.50 13.36
C LEU A 120 -7.59 30.58 14.44
N PRO A 121 -6.48 31.31 14.17
CA PRO A 121 -5.48 31.58 15.20
C PRO A 121 -6.11 32.14 16.47
N GLY A 122 -5.66 31.65 17.63
CA GLY A 122 -6.18 32.02 18.95
C GLY A 122 -7.26 31.09 19.51
N GLU A 123 -7.79 30.16 18.70
CA GLU A 123 -8.70 29.12 19.19
C GLU A 123 -7.95 27.92 19.78
N SER A 124 -8.58 27.22 20.74
CA SER A 124 -7.97 26.08 21.45
C SER A 124 -7.52 24.97 20.50
N LEU A 125 -8.34 24.67 19.49
CA LEU A 125 -8.11 23.62 18.50
C LEU A 125 -7.12 24.03 17.39
N TYR A 126 -6.75 25.31 17.30
CA TYR A 126 -5.75 25.74 16.31
C TYR A 126 -4.38 25.12 16.57
N ARG A 127 -4.02 24.89 17.85
CA ARG A 127 -2.79 24.15 18.20
C ARG A 127 -2.82 22.72 17.69
N VAL A 128 -3.98 22.06 17.74
CA VAL A 128 -4.17 20.72 17.20
C VAL A 128 -4.02 20.72 15.68
N LYS A 129 -4.57 21.72 15.00
CA LYS A 129 -4.37 21.93 13.56
C LYS A 129 -2.87 22.01 13.22
N LEU A 130 -2.11 22.86 13.91
CA LEU A 130 -0.67 23.00 13.66
C LEU A 130 0.10 21.71 13.94
N ALA A 131 -0.18 21.04 15.05
CA ALA A 131 0.45 19.76 15.38
C ALA A 131 0.16 18.68 14.31
N SER A 132 -1.08 18.64 13.79
CA SER A 132 -1.44 17.70 12.73
C SER A 132 -0.72 17.99 11.41
N GLU A 133 -0.47 19.27 11.10
CA GLU A 133 0.28 19.70 9.92
C GLU A 133 1.76 19.30 10.04
N GLU A 134 2.35 19.48 11.23
CA GLU A 134 3.72 19.08 11.53
C GLU A 134 3.90 17.56 11.47
N ILE A 135 2.99 16.79 12.07
CA ILE A 135 3.00 15.32 11.97
C ILE A 135 2.95 14.90 10.49
N ARG A 136 2.07 15.51 9.69
CA ARG A 136 1.97 15.20 8.27
C ARG A 136 3.27 15.51 7.51
N LEU A 137 3.98 16.58 7.85
CA LEU A 137 5.31 16.87 7.29
C LEU A 137 6.36 15.84 7.73
N THR A 138 6.41 15.47 9.01
CA THR A 138 7.39 14.51 9.54
C THR A 138 7.21 13.10 9.00
N LEU A 139 5.96 12.70 8.73
CA LEU A 139 5.61 11.41 8.12
C LEU A 139 5.76 11.41 6.59
N SER A 140 5.92 12.59 5.98
CA SER A 140 6.17 12.70 4.55
C SER A 140 7.66 12.49 4.29
N PHE A 141 8.03 11.31 3.79
CA PHE A 141 9.44 10.97 3.54
C PHE A 141 9.99 11.55 2.24
N SER A 142 9.17 11.81 1.23
CA SER A 142 9.61 12.34 -0.07
C SER A 142 9.58 13.87 -0.14
N ASP A 143 10.56 14.44 -0.85
CA ASP A 143 10.67 15.89 -1.08
C ASP A 143 9.47 16.42 -1.89
N LEU A 144 8.93 15.61 -2.80
CA LEU A 144 7.70 15.91 -3.54
C LEU A 144 6.49 16.05 -2.62
N ASN A 145 6.28 15.12 -1.69
CA ASN A 145 5.13 15.17 -0.78
C ASN A 145 5.24 16.37 0.17
N LYS A 146 6.45 16.65 0.70
CA LYS A 146 6.70 17.86 1.49
C LYS A 146 6.41 19.13 0.69
N ALA A 147 6.86 19.20 -0.57
CA ALA A 147 6.59 20.32 -1.46
C ALA A 147 5.07 20.54 -1.65
N LYS A 148 4.32 19.47 -1.96
CA LYS A 148 2.85 19.52 -2.09
C LYS A 148 2.18 20.01 -0.79
N LEU A 149 2.66 19.56 0.38
CA LEU A 149 2.13 20.00 1.68
C LEU A 149 2.39 21.48 1.94
N TYR A 150 3.57 22.01 1.63
CA TYR A 150 3.85 23.43 1.79
C TYR A 150 2.94 24.31 0.90
N ILE A 151 2.62 23.88 -0.32
CA ILE A 151 1.63 24.56 -1.18
C ILE A 151 0.25 24.58 -0.51
N GLN A 152 -0.19 23.44 0.03
CA GLN A 152 -1.49 23.33 0.72
C GLN A 152 -1.55 24.18 1.98
N PHE A 153 -0.48 24.22 2.77
CA PHE A 153 -0.40 25.03 3.98
C PHE A 153 -0.39 26.52 3.64
N ALA A 154 0.37 26.96 2.63
CA ALA A 154 0.34 28.33 2.15
C ALA A 154 -1.09 28.75 1.74
N GLN A 155 -1.77 27.92 0.94
CA GLN A 155 -3.16 28.15 0.54
C GLN A 155 -4.11 28.26 1.72
N ARG A 156 -3.94 27.41 2.74
CA ARG A 156 -4.76 27.46 3.95
C ARG A 156 -4.49 28.74 4.75
N ARG A 157 -3.23 29.12 4.96
CA ARG A 157 -2.88 30.35 5.70
C ARG A 157 -3.40 31.59 5.01
N THR A 158 -3.34 31.66 3.69
CA THR A 158 -3.94 32.76 2.92
C THR A 158 -5.47 32.81 3.05
N ALA A 159 -6.15 31.66 3.06
CA ALA A 159 -7.59 31.62 3.27
C ALA A 159 -7.99 32.08 4.68
N GLU A 160 -7.26 31.66 5.71
CA GLU A 160 -7.47 32.14 7.07
C GLU A 160 -7.15 33.63 7.19
N MET A 161 -6.12 34.12 6.49
CA MET A 161 -5.73 35.54 6.47
C MET A 161 -6.83 36.41 5.86
N ALA A 162 -7.44 35.96 4.77
CA ALA A 162 -8.57 36.63 4.15
C ALA A 162 -9.76 36.76 5.13
N GLU A 163 -9.97 35.76 5.97
CA GLU A 163 -11.03 35.76 6.97
C GLU A 163 -10.70 36.69 8.15
N THR A 164 -9.49 36.62 8.71
CA THR A 164 -9.09 37.51 9.81
C THR A 164 -9.00 38.97 9.39
N ALA A 165 -8.66 39.24 8.12
CA ALA A 165 -8.66 40.59 7.56
C ALA A 165 -10.07 41.20 7.51
N ARG A 166 -11.07 40.41 7.09
CA ARG A 166 -12.48 40.83 7.10
C ARG A 166 -13.01 41.08 8.52
N GLN A 167 -12.51 40.32 9.49
CA GLN A 167 -12.84 40.50 10.90
C GLN A 167 -12.12 41.68 11.56
N GLY A 168 -11.26 42.39 10.82
CA GLY A 168 -10.48 43.51 11.36
C GLY A 168 -9.39 43.09 12.34
N ASN A 169 -8.99 41.82 12.36
CA ASN A 169 -7.95 41.34 13.27
C ASN A 169 -6.56 41.42 12.63
N GLY A 170 -5.92 42.58 12.78
CA GLY A 170 -4.59 42.86 12.21
C GLY A 170 -3.51 41.90 12.67
N ASP A 171 -3.41 41.64 13.97
CA ASP A 171 -2.35 40.78 14.54
C ASP A 171 -2.41 39.35 14.00
N LYS A 172 -3.61 38.75 13.93
CA LYS A 172 -3.77 37.42 13.34
C LYS A 172 -3.49 37.42 11.85
N THR A 173 -3.91 38.47 11.14
CA THR A 173 -3.65 38.66 9.71
C THR A 173 -2.14 38.75 9.47
N PHE A 174 -1.40 39.44 10.34
CA PHE A 174 0.05 39.54 10.27
C PHE A 174 0.73 38.18 10.41
N LEU A 175 0.40 37.47 11.48
CA LEU A 175 0.94 36.14 11.76
C LEU A 175 0.68 35.15 10.61
N LEU A 176 -0.52 35.21 10.03
CA LEU A 176 -0.88 34.35 8.91
C LEU A 176 -0.14 34.70 7.61
N ALA A 177 0.12 35.99 7.36
CA ALA A 177 0.94 36.44 6.24
C ALA A 177 2.37 35.88 6.33
N GLU A 178 2.98 36.00 7.50
CA GLU A 178 4.33 35.49 7.77
C GLU A 178 4.37 33.97 7.59
N LYS A 179 3.38 33.25 8.14
CA LYS A 179 3.33 31.79 8.02
C LYS A 179 3.08 31.33 6.58
N ALA A 180 2.26 32.05 5.81
CA ALA A 180 2.06 31.78 4.39
C ALA A 180 3.37 31.97 3.60
N ALA A 181 4.05 33.09 3.83
CA ALA A 181 5.33 33.39 3.19
C ALA A 181 6.40 32.34 3.52
N SER A 182 6.49 31.93 4.79
CA SER A 182 7.41 30.89 5.26
C SER A 182 7.17 29.54 4.56
N ASN A 183 5.90 29.12 4.41
CA ASN A 183 5.59 27.88 3.69
C ASN A 183 6.06 27.91 2.22
N VAL A 184 5.85 29.02 1.51
CA VAL A 184 6.30 29.18 0.12
C VAL A 184 7.83 29.22 0.03
N GLU A 185 8.50 29.78 1.04
CA GLU A 185 9.97 29.80 1.12
C GLU A 185 10.55 28.39 1.37
N GLN A 186 9.97 27.63 2.30
CA GLN A 186 10.39 26.24 2.57
C GLN A 186 10.23 25.36 1.33
N LEU A 187 9.16 25.55 0.57
CA LEU A 187 9.01 24.93 -0.75
C LEU A 187 10.16 25.30 -1.69
N GLY A 188 10.50 26.59 -1.80
CA GLY A 188 11.63 27.05 -2.62
C GLY A 188 12.95 26.40 -2.23
N ARG A 189 13.22 26.24 -0.93
CA ARG A 189 14.44 25.56 -0.43
C ARG A 189 14.49 24.09 -0.85
N ILE A 190 13.38 23.36 -0.71
CA ILE A 190 13.31 21.96 -1.15
C ILE A 190 13.61 21.84 -2.65
N LEU A 191 13.09 22.78 -3.46
CA LEU A 191 13.30 22.77 -4.90
C LEU A 191 14.75 23.09 -5.29
N GLU A 192 15.39 24.04 -4.62
CA GLU A 192 16.81 24.37 -4.80
C GLU A 192 17.72 23.22 -4.37
N GLU A 193 17.40 22.56 -3.24
CA GLU A 193 18.10 21.37 -2.80
C GLU A 193 17.97 20.23 -3.82
N ALA A 194 16.77 20.00 -4.35
CA ALA A 194 16.57 19.01 -5.41
C ALA A 194 17.34 19.37 -6.69
N LYS A 195 17.41 20.65 -7.06
CA LYS A 195 18.18 21.13 -8.23
C LYS A 195 19.68 20.94 -8.04
N THR A 196 20.21 21.26 -6.86
CA THR A 196 21.65 21.10 -6.54
C THR A 196 22.07 19.63 -6.44
N ARG A 197 21.23 18.75 -5.90
CA ARG A 197 21.47 17.30 -5.89
C ARG A 197 21.50 16.71 -7.30
N GLN A 198 20.56 17.12 -8.16
CA GLN A 198 20.54 16.73 -9.57
C GLN A 198 21.77 17.23 -10.35
N ALA A 199 22.31 18.40 -10.03
CA ALA A 199 23.51 18.95 -10.66
C ALA A 199 24.83 18.29 -10.18
N ASN A 200 24.88 17.85 -8.91
CA ASN A 200 26.10 17.36 -8.25
C ASN A 200 26.13 15.84 -8.02
N GLY A 201 25.09 15.10 -8.42
CA GLY A 201 24.99 13.67 -8.16
C GLY A 201 26.06 12.85 -8.90
N PRO A 202 26.99 12.15 -8.21
CA PRO A 202 27.74 11.10 -8.86
C PRO A 202 26.77 10.03 -9.33
N LYS A 203 27.00 9.48 -10.53
CA LYS A 203 26.25 8.33 -11.08
C LYS A 203 26.59 7.09 -10.26
N LEU A 204 26.12 7.04 -9.01
CA LEU A 204 26.32 5.91 -8.11
C LEU A 204 25.44 4.77 -8.63
N LEU A 205 26.07 3.64 -8.95
CA LEU A 205 25.38 2.37 -9.16
C LEU A 205 24.41 2.16 -8.00
N ALA A 206 23.11 2.07 -8.33
CA ALA A 206 22.10 1.73 -7.36
C ALA A 206 22.47 0.39 -6.70
N PRO A 207 22.48 0.28 -5.36
CA PRO A 207 22.49 -1.03 -4.73
C PRO A 207 21.20 -1.75 -5.14
N SER A 208 21.33 -2.96 -5.67
CA SER A 208 20.20 -3.81 -6.00
C SER A 208 19.27 -3.93 -4.77
N PRO A 209 17.95 -3.72 -4.92
CA PRO A 209 17.03 -3.90 -3.80
C PRO A 209 17.03 -5.37 -3.36
N PRO A 210 17.02 -5.66 -2.04
CA PRO A 210 16.82 -7.04 -1.58
C PRO A 210 15.45 -7.53 -2.04
N PRO A 211 15.31 -8.81 -2.45
CA PRO A 211 14.03 -9.35 -2.85
C PRO A 211 13.10 -9.37 -1.63
N THR A 212 12.10 -8.50 -1.62
CA THR A 212 10.98 -8.61 -0.68
C THR A 212 9.85 -9.35 -1.39
N PRO A 213 9.45 -10.54 -0.89
CA PRO A 213 8.18 -11.13 -1.28
C PRO A 213 7.07 -10.24 -0.68
N PHE A 214 5.91 -10.19 -1.33
CA PHE A 214 4.74 -9.33 -0.99
C PHE A 214 4.77 -7.94 -1.63
N THR A 215 4.47 -7.92 -2.94
CA THR A 215 4.04 -6.72 -3.67
C THR A 215 2.55 -6.82 -3.97
N SER A 216 1.78 -5.90 -3.42
CA SER A 216 0.63 -5.29 -4.09
C SER A 216 0.38 -3.93 -3.45
N GLU A 217 0.39 -2.91 -4.31
CA GLU A 217 0.07 -1.49 -4.09
C GLU A 217 1.23 -0.56 -3.71
N GLU A 218 1.52 0.31 -4.68
CA GLU A 218 2.28 1.56 -4.62
C GLU A 218 3.62 1.50 -3.89
N THR A 219 4.68 1.19 -4.64
CA THR A 219 6.04 1.63 -4.33
C THR A 219 6.05 3.15 -4.21
N GLU A 220 5.86 3.65 -2.98
CA GLU A 220 6.27 4.99 -2.59
C GLU A 220 7.78 5.06 -2.85
N ALA A 221 8.14 5.56 -4.02
CA ALA A 221 9.49 5.92 -4.34
C ALA A 221 9.95 6.88 -3.25
N TYR A 222 11.07 6.55 -2.59
CA TYR A 222 11.75 7.36 -1.58
C TYR A 222 12.39 8.62 -2.20
N GLY A 223 11.65 9.27 -3.11
CA GLY A 223 12.17 9.84 -4.33
C GLY A 223 12.41 11.33 -4.26
N GLU A 224 13.62 11.69 -4.65
CA GLU A 224 14.00 12.98 -5.20
C GLU A 224 12.97 13.48 -6.24
N ILE A 225 12.75 14.79 -6.33
CA ILE A 225 11.73 15.37 -7.22
C ILE A 225 12.10 15.10 -8.68
N ALA A 226 11.33 14.25 -9.36
CA ALA A 226 11.57 13.92 -10.75
C ALA A 226 11.17 15.06 -11.70
N LYS A 227 11.66 15.02 -12.95
CA LYS A 227 11.35 16.03 -13.95
C LYS A 227 9.83 16.15 -14.24
N GLY A 228 9.09 15.04 -14.21
CA GLY A 228 7.64 15.04 -14.35
C GLY A 228 6.93 15.72 -13.17
N ASP A 229 7.43 15.50 -11.95
CA ASP A 229 6.88 16.05 -10.72
C ASP A 229 7.03 17.57 -10.64
N LYS A 230 8.10 18.13 -11.23
CA LYS A 230 8.28 19.58 -11.36
C LYS A 230 7.13 20.24 -12.13
N GLY A 231 6.64 19.61 -13.21
CA GLY A 231 5.50 20.12 -13.97
C GLY A 231 4.20 20.12 -13.17
N GLU A 232 3.97 19.07 -12.37
CA GLU A 232 2.83 19.01 -11.45
C GLU A 232 2.93 20.12 -10.39
N LEU A 233 4.09 20.25 -9.75
CA LEU A 233 4.34 21.28 -8.73
C LEU A 233 4.20 22.70 -9.29
N ALA A 234 4.70 22.97 -10.49
CA ALA A 234 4.53 24.26 -11.17
C ALA A 234 3.04 24.57 -11.38
N THR A 235 2.27 23.59 -11.86
CA THR A 235 0.82 23.73 -12.08
C THR A 235 0.08 24.00 -10.77
N MET A 236 0.38 23.22 -9.72
CA MET A 236 -0.20 23.40 -8.39
C MET A 236 0.15 24.78 -7.81
N LEU A 237 1.40 25.22 -7.97
CA LEU A 237 1.88 26.48 -7.42
C LEU A 237 1.25 27.68 -8.13
N SER A 238 1.18 27.65 -9.46
CA SER A 238 0.51 28.68 -10.27
C SER A 238 -0.97 28.80 -9.94
N HIS A 239 -1.68 27.67 -9.81
CA HIS A 239 -3.08 27.67 -9.41
C HIS A 239 -3.28 28.16 -7.97
N SER A 240 -2.39 27.76 -7.04
CA SER A 240 -2.41 28.24 -5.65
C SER A 240 -2.17 29.75 -5.58
N ARG A 241 -1.19 30.27 -6.34
CA ARG A 241 -0.90 31.71 -6.46
C ARG A 241 -2.14 32.49 -6.88
N THR A 242 -2.75 32.15 -8.03
CA THR A 242 -3.93 32.87 -8.55
C THR A 242 -5.06 32.85 -7.54
N ARG A 243 -5.44 31.67 -7.05
CA ARG A 243 -6.52 31.50 -6.06
C ARG A 243 -6.27 32.31 -4.78
N ASN A 244 -5.04 32.34 -4.30
CA ASN A 244 -4.69 33.01 -3.07
C ASN A 244 -4.69 34.53 -3.24
N LEU A 245 -4.11 35.04 -4.32
CA LEU A 245 -4.11 36.48 -4.61
C LEU A 245 -5.53 37.00 -4.84
N ASP A 246 -6.37 36.28 -5.58
CA ASP A 246 -7.77 36.67 -5.79
C ASP A 246 -8.55 36.77 -4.46
N LYS A 247 -8.36 35.79 -3.57
CA LYS A 247 -9.01 35.79 -2.25
C LYS A 247 -8.55 36.94 -1.36
N LEU A 248 -7.26 37.26 -1.41
CA LEU A 248 -6.70 38.35 -0.61
C LEU A 248 -7.08 39.71 -1.17
N GLN A 249 -7.15 39.86 -2.48
CA GLN A 249 -7.66 41.08 -3.11
C GLN A 249 -9.12 41.32 -2.70
N ALA A 250 -9.96 40.28 -2.77
CA ALA A 250 -11.35 40.36 -2.32
C ALA A 250 -11.49 40.60 -0.80
N ALA A 251 -10.49 40.25 0.00
CA ALA A 251 -10.45 40.55 1.43
C ALA A 251 -9.98 41.99 1.69
N LEU A 252 -9.02 42.48 0.90
CA LEU A 252 -8.52 43.86 0.94
C LEU A 252 -9.62 44.88 0.67
N ASP A 253 -10.47 44.60 -0.32
CA ASP A 253 -11.62 45.46 -0.65
C ASP A 253 -12.61 45.60 0.53
N LYS A 254 -12.65 44.60 1.41
CA LYS A 254 -13.58 44.52 2.55
C LYS A 254 -12.91 44.79 3.91
N ALA A 255 -11.60 45.01 3.93
CA ALA A 255 -10.84 45.21 5.16
C ALA A 255 -11.03 46.63 5.71
N PRO A 256 -10.96 46.82 7.04
CA PRO A 256 -10.89 48.15 7.65
C PRO A 256 -9.73 48.99 7.07
N GLU A 257 -9.92 50.31 6.94
CA GLU A 257 -8.92 51.23 6.35
C GLU A 257 -7.54 51.13 7.01
N GLU A 258 -7.51 50.91 8.32
CA GLU A 258 -6.28 50.74 9.10
C GLU A 258 -5.45 49.52 8.66
N LEU A 259 -6.10 48.47 8.15
CA LEU A 259 -5.45 47.21 7.76
C LEU A 259 -5.10 47.13 6.28
N LYS A 260 -5.71 47.97 5.42
CA LYS A 260 -5.45 47.96 3.98
C LYS A 260 -3.98 48.09 3.60
N PRO A 261 -3.19 49.06 4.10
CA PRO A 261 -1.78 49.17 3.70
C PRO A 261 -0.96 47.96 4.13
N TYR A 262 -1.30 47.36 5.28
CA TYR A 262 -0.64 46.15 5.74
C TYR A 262 -0.96 44.95 4.83
N LEU A 263 -2.23 44.78 4.48
CA LEU A 263 -2.69 43.68 3.65
C LEU A 263 -2.17 43.81 2.19
N GLU A 264 -2.10 45.03 1.64
CA GLU A 264 -1.44 45.31 0.36
C GLU A 264 0.02 44.86 0.36
N GLN A 265 0.77 45.22 1.42
CA GLN A 265 2.17 44.82 1.57
C GLN A 265 2.31 43.30 1.71
N ALA A 266 1.41 42.65 2.46
CA ALA A 266 1.39 41.19 2.60
C ALA A 266 1.11 40.50 1.26
N ILE A 267 0.13 40.98 0.49
CA ILE A 267 -0.20 40.49 -0.86
C ILE A 267 1.02 40.61 -1.77
N LYS A 268 1.68 41.76 -1.79
CA LYS A 268 2.87 42.00 -2.62
C LYS A 268 4.02 41.05 -2.26
N ASN A 269 4.25 40.83 -0.97
CA ASN A 269 5.31 39.91 -0.52
C ASN A 269 5.00 38.45 -0.87
N ILE A 270 3.75 38.02 -0.66
CA ILE A 270 3.30 36.67 -1.00
C ILE A 270 3.39 36.44 -2.52
N ALA A 271 2.95 37.40 -3.34
CA ALA A 271 3.07 37.35 -4.79
C ALA A 271 4.53 37.17 -5.23
N ARG A 272 5.43 37.99 -4.68
CA ARG A 272 6.88 37.89 -4.96
C ARG A 272 7.45 36.52 -4.60
N ASN A 273 7.05 35.95 -3.46
CA ASN A 273 7.52 34.62 -3.06
C ASN A 273 7.00 33.54 -4.00
N TYR A 274 5.73 33.60 -4.41
CA TYR A 274 5.20 32.68 -5.42
C TYR A 274 5.94 32.81 -6.75
N ASP A 275 6.13 34.02 -7.25
CA ASP A 275 6.82 34.27 -8.53
C ASP A 275 8.24 33.72 -8.50
N ARG A 276 8.98 33.98 -7.41
CA ARG A 276 10.32 33.43 -7.19
C ARG A 276 10.30 31.91 -7.22
N THR A 277 9.41 31.27 -6.46
CA THR A 277 9.37 29.81 -6.36
C THR A 277 8.93 29.15 -7.67
N ILE A 278 8.01 29.78 -8.43
CA ILE A 278 7.65 29.33 -9.78
C ILE A 278 8.86 29.39 -10.71
N SER A 279 9.63 30.49 -10.70
CA SER A 279 10.85 30.59 -11.51
C SER A 279 11.89 29.52 -11.17
N ILE A 280 12.01 29.13 -9.89
CA ILE A 280 12.91 28.03 -9.47
C ILE A 280 12.49 26.71 -10.14
N ILE A 281 11.19 26.40 -10.18
CA ILE A 281 10.67 25.15 -10.76
C ILE A 281 10.85 25.13 -12.28
N GLU A 282 10.63 26.28 -12.94
CA GLU A 282 10.69 26.40 -14.40
C GLU A 282 12.12 26.47 -14.96
N SER A 283 13.10 26.80 -14.11
CA SER A 283 14.53 26.91 -14.45
C SER A 283 15.32 25.61 -14.39
#